data_AF-A0A484I9P8-F1
#
_entry.id   AF-A0A484I9P8-F1
#
_cell.length_a   1.000
_cell.length_b   1.000
_cell.length_c   1.000
_cell.angle_alpha   90.00
_cell.angle_beta   90.00
_cell.angle_gamma   90.00
#
_symmetry.space_group_name_H-M   'P 1'
#
loop_
_entity.id
_entity.type
_entity.pdbx_description
1 polymer ?
#
loop_
_entity_poly.entity_id
_entity_poly.type
_entity_poly.pdbx_seq_one_letter_code
_entity_poly.pdbx_strand_id
1 'polypeptide(L)' 'MQLAAWDNGIGSGIYTDIREDKMRDDFKIPTNLSISAVVGFGFPKKSITGKRKNRKPLNELVFNESYGNSEGVT' A
#
# COMPACT_ATOMS: atom_id res chain seq x y z
N MET A 1 3.54 -6.89 7.36
CA MET A 1 4.82 -6.15 7.23
C MET A 1 4.68 -4.67 7.57
N GLN A 2 3.93 -3.84 6.81
CA GLN A 2 3.86 -2.39 7.05
C GLN A 2 3.24 -1.99 8.41
N LEU A 3 2.10 -2.58 8.79
CA LEU A 3 1.46 -2.25 10.07
C LEU A 3 2.39 -2.51 11.27
N ALA A 4 3.11 -3.64 11.26
CA ALA A 4 4.08 -3.96 12.29
C ALA A 4 5.29 -2.99 12.31
N ALA A 5 5.75 -2.55 11.14
CA ALA A 5 6.79 -1.53 11.05
C ALA A 5 6.32 -0.19 11.64
N TRP A 6 5.07 0.21 11.36
CA TRP A 6 4.49 1.46 11.88
C TRP A 6 4.39 1.46 13.41
N ASP A 7 4.04 0.32 14.00
CA ASP A 7 4.01 0.13 15.47
C ASP A 7 5.38 0.37 16.12
N ASN A 8 6.47 0.07 15.39
CA ASN A 8 7.85 0.33 15.80
C ASN A 8 8.37 1.71 15.38
N GLY A 9 7.49 2.63 14.94
CA GLY A 9 7.87 3.97 14.49
C GLY A 9 8.60 4.02 13.14
N ILE A 10 8.63 2.91 12.39
CA ILE A 10 9.25 2.83 11.07
C ILE A 10 8.21 3.23 10.02
N GLY A 11 8.54 4.23 9.20
CA GLY A 11 7.72 4.60 8.05
C GLY A 11 7.87 3.60 6.90
N SER A 12 6.85 3.51 6.04
CA SER A 12 6.91 2.69 4.82
C SER A 12 6.42 3.43 3.59
N GLY A 13 6.99 3.12 2.44
CA GLY A 13 6.50 3.60 1.14
C GLY A 13 6.42 2.46 0.13
N ILE A 14 5.20 2.19 -0.37
CA ILE A 14 5.01 1.30 -1.53
C ILE A 14 5.21 2.14 -2.79
N TYR A 15 6.00 1.64 -3.73
CA TYR A 15 6.08 2.16 -5.09
C TYR A 15 5.98 1.00 -6.08
N THR A 16 5.31 1.26 -7.20
CA THR A 16 4.96 0.25 -8.21
C THR A 16 5.62 0.49 -9.55
N ASP A 17 6.14 1.69 -9.79
CA ASP A 17 6.91 1.99 -10.99
C ASP A 17 8.34 1.48 -10.81
N ILE A 18 8.67 0.38 -11.50
CA ILE A 18 9.95 -0.32 -11.42
C ILE A 18 10.45 -0.69 -12.80
N ARG A 19 11.78 -0.76 -12.94
CA ARG A 19 12.43 -1.34 -14.11
C ARG A 19 12.52 -2.85 -13.93
N GLU A 20 11.45 -3.55 -14.28
CA GLU A 20 11.30 -4.99 -13.97
C GLU A 20 12.50 -5.82 -14.46
N ASP A 21 12.94 -5.65 -15.71
CA ASP A 21 14.08 -6.41 -16.27
C ASP A 21 15.37 -6.22 -15.45
N LYS A 22 15.66 -4.97 -15.05
CA LYS A 22 16.83 -4.69 -14.20
C LYS A 22 16.69 -5.29 -12.82
N MET A 23 15.50 -5.19 -12.22
CA MET A 23 15.25 -5.75 -10.90
C MET A 23 15.39 -7.28 -10.91
N ARG A 24 14.93 -7.95 -11.97
CA ARG A 24 15.11 -9.39 -12.14
C ARG A 24 16.58 -9.78 -12.26
N ASP A 25 17.36 -9.01 -13.01
CA ASP A 25 18.80 -9.28 -13.15
C ASP A 25 19.57 -8.98 -11.85
N ASP A 26 19.34 -7.83 -11.22
CA ASP A 26 20.05 -7.40 -10.01
C ASP A 26 19.79 -8.35 -8.83
N PHE A 27 18.54 -8.80 -8.66
CA PHE A 27 18.12 -9.66 -7.54
C PHE A 27 17.95 -11.13 -7.91
N LYS A 28 18.30 -11.52 -9.14
CA LYS A 28 18.21 -12.89 -9.67
C LYS A 28 16.82 -13.51 -9.44
N ILE A 29 15.77 -12.74 -9.76
CA ILE A 29 14.38 -13.16 -9.56
C ILE A 29 13.97 -14.14 -10.67
N PRO A 30 13.53 -15.37 -10.32
CA PRO A 30 13.05 -16.35 -11.29
C PRO A 30 11.87 -15.86 -12.15
N THR A 31 11.81 -16.34 -13.40
CA THR A 31 10.78 -15.95 -14.38
C THR A 31 9.38 -16.45 -14.02
N ASN A 32 9.28 -17.48 -13.17
CA ASN A 32 8.01 -18.00 -12.66
C ASN A 32 7.46 -17.21 -11.46
N LEU A 33 8.12 -16.14 -11.02
CA LEU A 33 7.66 -15.26 -9.95
C LEU A 33 7.30 -13.88 -10.49
N SER A 34 6.26 -13.26 -9.92
CA SER A 34 5.88 -11.88 -10.20
C SER A 34 6.44 -10.93 -9.13
N ILE A 35 6.85 -9.72 -9.55
CA ILE A 35 7.24 -8.66 -8.62
C ILE A 35 5.98 -7.86 -8.28
N SER A 36 5.32 -8.17 -7.17
CA SER A 36 4.01 -7.57 -6.85
C SER A 36 4.10 -6.12 -6.34
N ALA A 37 5.14 -5.81 -5.57
CA ALA A 37 5.36 -4.48 -5.00
C ALA A 37 6.79 -4.32 -4.51
N VAL A 38 7.28 -3.09 -4.49
CA VAL A 38 8.49 -2.74 -3.73
C VAL A 38 8.11 -1.83 -2.58
N VAL A 39 8.62 -2.15 -1.39
CA VAL A 39 8.27 -1.46 -0.16
C VAL A 39 9.54 -1.03 0.55
N GLY A 40 9.77 0.27 0.61
CA GLY A 40 10.85 0.85 1.40
C GLY A 40 10.45 1.01 2.87
N PHE A 41 11.40 0.81 3.77
CA PHE A 41 11.23 0.99 5.22
C PHE A 41 12.35 1.88 5.78
N GLY A 42 12.03 2.73 6.75
CA GLY A 42 13.03 3.52 7.45
C GLY A 42 12.44 4.47 8.49
N PHE A 43 13.28 4.95 9.41
CA PHE A 43 12.86 5.95 10.38
C PHE A 43 12.64 7.30 9.71
N PRO A 44 11.46 7.91 9.86
CA PRO A 44 11.15 9.14 9.17
C PRO A 44 11.87 10.33 9.83
N LYS A 45 12.47 11.21 9.02
CA LYS A 45 13.15 12.43 9.52
C LYS A 45 12.19 13.47 10.12
N LYS A 46 10.89 13.36 9.83
CA LYS A 46 9.82 14.24 10.30
C LYS A 46 8.59 13.38 10.61
N SER A 47 7.73 13.84 11.51
CA SER A 47 6.46 13.16 11.78
C SER A 47 5.64 13.03 10.48
N ILE A 48 5.16 11.82 10.20
CA ILE A 48 4.32 11.51 9.04
C ILE A 48 2.93 11.17 9.57
N THR A 49 1.90 11.75 8.97
CA THR A 49 0.50 11.40 9.29
C THR A 49 -0.20 10.83 8.05
N GLY A 50 -1.18 9.94 8.28
CA GLY A 50 -2.01 9.40 7.20
C GLY A 50 -3.00 10.41 6.59
N LYS A 51 -3.14 11.59 7.20
CA LYS A 51 -4.18 12.59 6.88
C LYS A 51 -3.98 13.33 5.55
N ARG A 52 -2.80 13.20 4.93
CA ARG A 52 -2.45 13.94 3.71
C ARG A 52 -3.14 13.43 2.45
N LYS A 53 -3.59 12.17 2.45
CA LYS A 53 -4.21 11.58 1.26
C LYS A 53 -5.74 11.67 1.37
N ASN A 54 -6.36 12.30 0.39
CA ASN A 54 -7.82 12.39 0.30
C ASN A 54 -8.40 11.01 -0.05
N ARG A 55 -9.11 10.36 0.88
CA ARG A 55 -9.80 9.09 0.66
C ARG A 55 -11.24 9.38 0.25
N LYS A 56 -11.82 8.52 -0.58
CA LYS A 56 -13.28 8.55 -0.77
C LYS A 56 -13.98 8.36 0.58
N PRO A 57 -15.10 9.05 0.82
CA PRO A 57 -15.87 8.86 2.05
C PRO A 57 -16.42 7.43 2.10
N LEU A 58 -16.70 6.95 3.32
CA LEU A 58 -17.05 5.55 3.56
C LEU A 58 -18.33 5.14 2.83
N ASN A 59 -19.33 6.02 2.82
CA ASN A 59 -20.61 5.85 2.14
C ASN A 59 -20.52 5.76 0.61
N GLU A 60 -19.38 6.13 0.00
CA GLU A 60 -19.11 5.93 -1.44
C GLU A 60 -18.36 4.61 -1.72
N LEU A 61 -17.82 3.96 -0.70
CA LEU A 61 -16.99 2.76 -0.83
C LEU A 61 -17.68 1.48 -0.33
N VAL A 62 -18.53 1.61 0.68
CA VAL A 62 -19.16 0.47 1.37
C VAL A 62 -20.57 0.26 0.87
N PHE A 63 -20.92 -1.00 0.62
CA PHE A 63 -22.26 -1.44 0.28
C PHE A 63 -22.71 -2.53 1.25
N ASN A 64 -24.01 -2.58 1.52
CA ASN A 64 -24.64 -3.53 2.43
C ASN A 64 -25.15 -4.75 1.66
N GLU A 65 -24.72 -5.95 2.05
CA GLU A 65 -25.06 -7.25 1.44
C GLU A 65 -24.67 -7.45 -0.04
N SER A 66 -24.93 -6.47 -0.92
CA SER A 66 -24.71 -6.54 -2.36
C SER A 66 -24.14 -5.24 -2.92
N TYR A 67 -23.40 -5.35 -4.02
CA TYR A 67 -22.80 -4.19 -4.69
C TYR A 67 -23.88 -3.18 -5.11
N GLY A 68 -23.67 -1.91 -4.78
CA GLY A 68 -24.59 -0.83 -5.10
C GLY A 68 -25.70 -0.59 -4.07
N ASN A 69 -25.90 -1.50 -3.11
CA ASN A 69 -26.87 -1.28 -2.03
C ASN A 69 -26.25 -0.41 -0.93
N SER A 70 -26.67 0.84 -0.83
CA SER A 70 -26.20 1.78 0.20
C SER A 70 -27.14 1.91 1.41
N GLU A 71 -28.17 1.08 1.50
CA GLU A 71 -29.11 1.11 2.64
C GLU A 71 -28.37 0.82 3.97
N GLY A 72 -28.52 1.75 4.93
CA GLY A 72 -27.92 1.64 6.27
C GLY A 72 -26.43 2.01 6.36
N VAL A 73 -25.77 2.34 5.25
CA VAL A 73 -24.39 2.84 5.25
C VAL A 73 -24.42 4.35 5.53
N THR A 74 -24.21 4.73 6.80
CA THR A 74 -24.12 6.13 7.24
C THR A 74 -22.69 6.63 7.29
#